data_AF-A0A6G6GN00-F1
#
_entry.id   AF-A0A6G6GN00-F1
#
_cell.length_a   1.000
_cell.length_b   1.000
_cell.length_c   1.000
_cell.angle_alpha   90.00
_cell.angle_beta   90.00
_cell.angle_gamma   90.00
#
_symmetry.space_group_name_H-M   'P 1'
#
loop_
_entity.id
_entity.type
_entity.pdbx_description
1 polymer ?
#
loop_
_entity_poly.entity_id
_entity_poly.type
_entity_poly.pdbx_seq_one_letter_code
_entity_poly.pdbx_strand_id
1 'polypeptide(L)'
;MKNKVLLIIILFPFYFGNAQELVWDINEQFTSENLLKKGAVSVITINTTIEVQGSVSVPSSISLKFVDKGMLKIADEQTSLVIHGSIEAKRQQIFDISSPGVTSYRFESVSNIKMTKNKQYFPEWWGVFPNVVPSKNGNKLPKASHHQFLKEIMLDIAASGGGELIFDEGVYYIRDLIIDFDNIEVRGQGAKKTILRFDSENYGYSTRRGTVVMIQGPTLEKFYSKMVPDGIPIAGNFSFTEKQQTIENIIMRDLTVEWDAEAARADPSMNGIAVMNAKNVLIEGVHIDLHGANRAFFLGNAFEGDVTENVTIANSSCVNSRTGVFILSGYAKDENPRKKMVLNNINILNNHLQMVPMQDVDVKNEHLVLRYLDEYASGVFFIGNEYTTSFTHTDGTFIEREMGTFLIEGNIIENADFGIRSWYGNADEHKGYVHDVTIKDNYFRNFRLIGAMAPFKTSQIVGNVFIVDTFTPIPASVEDDRGEDYKASAIFAAKAPFGKYKSDHGPEKVQIENNIIQGCFLRTSPIVVRPKEKANITIHNNQVVYSNDCKVPKYDIVITTDIYNYGTQEATVNIKNNSRGSAIQPIEEATLHIDARRKKHITLLDTQ
;
A
#
# COMPACT_ATOMS: atom_id res chain seq x y z
N MET A 1 -0.07 -88.08 -2.79
CA MET A 1 -0.40 -87.70 -4.19
C MET A 1 -1.90 -87.87 -4.37
N LYS A 2 -2.74 -86.89 -4.67
CA LYS A 2 -2.57 -85.48 -5.06
C LYS A 2 -3.64 -84.66 -4.32
N ASN A 3 -3.22 -83.59 -3.65
CA ASN A 3 -4.11 -82.58 -3.06
C ASN A 3 -4.83 -81.82 -4.17
N LYS A 4 -6.15 -81.68 -4.04
CA LYS A 4 -6.93 -80.71 -4.81
C LYS A 4 -6.68 -79.33 -4.21
N VAL A 5 -6.01 -78.45 -4.95
CA VAL A 5 -5.99 -77.02 -4.68
C VAL A 5 -7.11 -76.39 -5.50
N LEU A 6 -8.09 -75.83 -4.81
CA LEU A 6 -9.15 -74.99 -5.37
C LEU A 6 -8.54 -73.60 -5.59
N LEU A 7 -8.36 -73.20 -6.85
CA LEU A 7 -7.93 -71.85 -7.20
C LEU A 7 -9.18 -70.98 -7.39
N ILE A 8 -9.50 -70.16 -6.40
CA ILE A 8 -10.52 -69.10 -6.54
C ILE A 8 -9.82 -67.90 -7.18
N ILE A 9 -10.13 -67.64 -8.45
CA ILE A 9 -9.76 -66.38 -9.11
C ILE A 9 -10.90 -65.39 -8.82
N ILE A 10 -10.68 -64.48 -7.86
CA ILE A 10 -11.52 -63.30 -7.66
C ILE A 10 -11.13 -62.30 -8.77
N LEU A 11 -11.93 -62.22 -9.83
CA LEU A 11 -11.87 -61.12 -10.78
C LEU A 11 -12.47 -59.88 -10.10
N PHE A 12 -11.61 -58.99 -9.61
CA PHE A 12 -12.01 -57.60 -9.38
C PHE A 12 -12.29 -56.97 -10.76
N PRO A 13 -13.51 -56.48 -11.05
CA PRO A 13 -13.69 -55.62 -12.19
C PRO A 13 -12.97 -54.30 -11.90
N PHE A 14 -11.85 -54.07 -12.60
CA PHE A 14 -11.34 -52.72 -12.78
C PHE A 14 -12.40 -51.93 -13.55
N TYR A 15 -13.21 -51.14 -12.83
CA TYR A 15 -14.00 -50.07 -13.42
C TYR A 15 -13.02 -48.98 -13.91
N PHE A 16 -12.51 -49.14 -15.13
CA PHE A 16 -12.03 -47.99 -15.89
C PHE A 16 -13.27 -47.22 -16.34
N GLY A 17 -13.74 -46.30 -15.48
CA GLY A 17 -14.73 -45.31 -15.88
C GLY A 17 -14.10 -44.38 -16.89
N ASN A 18 -14.27 -44.66 -18.19
CA ASN A 18 -13.97 -43.68 -19.23
C ASN A 18 -14.87 -42.47 -18.99
N ALA A 19 -14.29 -41.35 -18.58
CA ALA A 19 -14.94 -40.06 -18.57
C ALA A 19 -15.57 -39.82 -19.96
N GLN A 20 -16.90 -39.79 -20.05
CA GLN A 20 -17.57 -39.57 -21.32
C GLN A 20 -17.46 -38.09 -21.66
N GLU A 21 -16.73 -37.78 -22.74
CA GLU A 21 -16.56 -36.43 -23.29
C GLU A 21 -17.62 -36.20 -24.38
N LEU A 22 -18.27 -35.03 -24.37
CA LEU A 22 -19.28 -34.61 -25.33
C LEU A 22 -18.91 -33.24 -25.89
N VAL A 23 -18.86 -33.07 -27.22
CA VAL A 23 -18.82 -31.74 -27.84
C VAL A 23 -20.24 -31.18 -27.86
N TRP A 24 -20.43 -29.95 -27.37
CA TRP A 24 -21.75 -29.32 -27.34
C TRP A 24 -22.26 -29.02 -28.76
N ASP A 25 -23.51 -29.41 -29.06
CA ASP A 25 -24.14 -29.10 -30.35
C ASP A 25 -24.61 -27.64 -30.35
N ILE A 26 -24.15 -26.85 -31.31
CA ILE A 26 -24.51 -25.42 -31.45
C ILE A 26 -26.03 -25.20 -31.63
N ASN A 27 -26.77 -26.21 -32.09
CA ASN A 27 -28.21 -26.13 -32.25
C ASN A 27 -28.98 -26.45 -30.95
N GLU A 28 -28.28 -26.97 -29.92
CA GLU A 28 -28.86 -27.26 -28.61
C GLU A 28 -28.70 -26.05 -27.68
N GLN A 29 -29.81 -25.62 -27.06
CA GLN A 29 -29.77 -24.52 -26.10
C GLN A 29 -28.98 -24.89 -24.85
N PHE A 30 -28.02 -24.05 -24.46
CA PHE A 30 -27.18 -24.24 -23.28
C PHE A 30 -27.94 -23.88 -22.00
N THR A 31 -28.72 -24.83 -21.48
CA THR A 31 -29.57 -24.66 -20.29
C THR A 31 -29.25 -25.68 -19.20
N SER A 32 -29.60 -25.37 -17.94
CA SER A 32 -29.45 -26.30 -16.80
C SER A 32 -30.17 -27.64 -17.05
N GLU A 33 -31.36 -27.60 -17.65
CA GLU A 33 -32.14 -28.81 -17.96
C GLU A 33 -31.42 -29.70 -18.99
N ASN A 34 -30.89 -29.10 -20.05
CA ASN A 34 -30.18 -29.85 -21.09
C ASN A 34 -28.85 -30.41 -20.56
N LEU A 35 -28.14 -29.68 -19.70
CA LEU A 35 -26.95 -30.16 -19.01
C LEU A 35 -27.26 -31.38 -18.13
N LEU A 36 -28.36 -31.37 -17.38
CA LEU A 36 -28.78 -32.50 -16.53
C LEU A 36 -29.18 -33.73 -17.36
N LYS A 37 -29.80 -33.54 -18.53
CA LYS A 37 -30.13 -34.65 -19.45
C LYS A 37 -28.90 -35.37 -19.99
N LYS A 38 -27.70 -34.78 -19.92
CA LYS A 38 -26.44 -35.43 -20.33
C LYS A 38 -25.88 -36.43 -19.32
N GLY A 39 -26.61 -36.77 -18.25
CA GLY A 39 -26.19 -37.40 -16.98
C GLY A 39 -25.07 -38.46 -16.88
N ALA A 40 -24.54 -39.03 -17.97
CA ALA A 40 -23.32 -39.84 -17.98
C ALA A 40 -22.05 -39.07 -18.42
N VAL A 41 -22.21 -37.85 -18.94
CA VAL A 41 -21.12 -36.99 -19.43
C VAL A 41 -20.44 -36.29 -18.26
N SER A 42 -19.12 -36.41 -18.20
CA SER A 42 -18.28 -35.75 -17.20
C SER A 42 -17.50 -34.55 -17.76
N VAL A 43 -17.36 -34.45 -19.08
CA VAL A 43 -16.68 -33.35 -19.76
C VAL A 43 -17.53 -32.86 -20.95
N ILE A 44 -17.83 -31.56 -20.97
CA ILE A 44 -18.45 -30.89 -22.11
C ILE A 44 -17.42 -30.01 -22.80
N THR A 45 -17.16 -30.30 -24.06
CA THR A 45 -16.23 -29.58 -24.91
C THR A 45 -16.94 -28.48 -25.68
N ILE A 46 -16.49 -27.25 -25.47
CA ILE A 46 -16.95 -26.02 -26.12
C ILE A 46 -15.92 -25.65 -27.19
N ASN A 47 -16.28 -25.81 -28.46
CA ASN A 47 -15.38 -25.54 -29.61
C ASN A 47 -15.86 -24.39 -30.52
N THR A 48 -17.10 -23.93 -30.33
CA THR A 48 -17.69 -22.76 -30.98
C THR A 48 -18.27 -21.80 -29.95
N THR A 49 -18.64 -20.59 -30.37
CA THR A 49 -19.40 -19.67 -29.52
C THR A 49 -20.80 -20.23 -29.27
N ILE A 50 -21.20 -20.28 -28.00
CA ILE A 50 -22.52 -20.70 -27.55
C ILE A 50 -23.11 -19.55 -26.75
N GLU A 51 -24.31 -19.14 -27.11
CA GLU A 51 -25.02 -18.10 -26.37
C GLU A 51 -25.67 -18.70 -25.11
N VAL A 52 -25.48 -18.02 -23.98
CA VAL A 52 -26.07 -18.35 -22.68
C VAL A 52 -27.17 -17.33 -22.42
N GLN A 53 -28.38 -17.81 -22.15
CA GLN A 53 -29.56 -16.98 -21.88
C GLN A 53 -30.21 -17.42 -20.57
N GLY A 54 -30.70 -16.45 -19.79
CA GLY A 54 -31.37 -16.71 -18.52
C GLY A 54 -30.43 -17.29 -17.46
N SER A 55 -30.97 -18.10 -16.54
CA SER A 55 -30.19 -18.72 -15.45
C SER A 55 -29.74 -20.13 -15.80
N VAL A 56 -28.43 -20.33 -15.89
CA VAL A 56 -27.79 -21.59 -16.24
C VAL A 56 -26.85 -22.01 -15.12
N SER A 57 -27.04 -23.23 -14.61
CA SER A 57 -26.18 -23.85 -13.60
C SER A 57 -25.52 -25.09 -14.20
N VAL A 58 -24.19 -25.07 -14.26
CA VAL A 58 -23.36 -26.22 -14.66
C VAL A 58 -23.07 -27.05 -13.41
N PRO A 59 -23.57 -28.30 -13.34
CA PRO A 59 -23.38 -29.18 -12.18
C PRO A 59 -21.92 -29.46 -11.84
N SER A 60 -21.63 -29.78 -10.58
CA SER A 60 -20.28 -30.08 -10.10
C SER A 60 -19.65 -31.34 -10.71
N SER A 61 -20.47 -32.22 -11.30
CA SER A 61 -20.06 -33.43 -12.00
C SER A 61 -19.60 -33.18 -13.44
N ILE A 62 -19.83 -31.99 -14.00
CA ILE A 62 -19.50 -31.64 -15.39
C ILE A 62 -18.31 -30.68 -15.40
N SER A 63 -17.24 -31.01 -16.13
CA SER A 63 -16.17 -30.07 -16.45
C SER A 63 -16.41 -29.42 -17.81
N LEU A 64 -16.17 -28.12 -17.92
CA LEU A 64 -16.22 -27.41 -19.20
C LEU A 64 -14.81 -27.32 -19.79
N LYS A 65 -14.63 -27.85 -21.00
CA LYS A 65 -13.35 -27.85 -21.71
C LYS A 65 -13.45 -26.94 -22.94
N PHE A 66 -12.64 -25.89 -22.98
CA PHE A 66 -12.66 -24.92 -24.07
C PHE A 66 -11.53 -25.22 -25.06
N VAL A 67 -11.88 -25.35 -26.34
CA VAL A 67 -10.94 -25.62 -27.44
C VAL A 67 -11.24 -24.69 -28.62
N ASP A 68 -10.29 -24.55 -29.55
CA ASP A 68 -10.42 -23.72 -30.74
C ASP A 68 -10.96 -22.31 -30.45
N LYS A 69 -12.11 -21.93 -31.03
CA LYS A 69 -12.80 -20.64 -30.82
C LYS A 69 -14.00 -20.77 -29.87
N GLY A 70 -13.99 -21.80 -29.02
CA GLY A 70 -15.05 -22.07 -28.07
C GLY A 70 -15.18 -20.96 -27.03
N MET A 71 -16.39 -20.41 -26.90
CA MET A 71 -16.71 -19.35 -25.93
C MET A 71 -18.15 -19.49 -25.44
N LEU A 72 -18.41 -19.07 -24.21
CA LEU A 72 -19.76 -18.83 -23.71
C LEU A 72 -20.03 -17.33 -23.79
N LYS A 73 -20.99 -16.95 -24.64
CA LYS A 73 -21.42 -15.57 -24.82
C LYS A 73 -22.61 -15.27 -23.91
N ILE A 74 -22.44 -14.31 -23.01
CA ILE A 74 -23.50 -13.86 -22.12
C ILE A 74 -24.47 -12.99 -22.93
N ALA A 75 -25.75 -13.38 -23.01
CA ALA A 75 -26.70 -12.71 -23.90
C ALA A 75 -27.05 -11.28 -23.44
N ASP A 76 -27.22 -11.07 -22.14
CA ASP A 76 -27.67 -9.81 -21.54
C ASP A 76 -27.35 -9.70 -20.04
N GLU A 77 -27.66 -8.55 -19.44
CA GLU A 77 -27.48 -8.24 -18.01
C GLU A 77 -28.25 -9.19 -17.07
N GLN A 78 -29.34 -9.82 -17.53
CA GLN A 78 -30.17 -10.73 -16.73
C GLN A 78 -29.66 -12.17 -16.75
N THR A 79 -28.70 -12.47 -17.62
CA THR A 79 -28.13 -13.81 -17.77
C THR A 79 -27.25 -14.13 -16.56
N SER A 80 -27.41 -15.31 -15.98
CA SER A 80 -26.61 -15.77 -14.84
C SER A 80 -26.08 -17.16 -15.11
N LEU A 81 -24.75 -17.29 -15.19
CA LEU A 81 -24.03 -18.54 -15.38
C LEU A 81 -23.33 -18.94 -14.09
N VAL A 82 -23.78 -20.02 -13.46
CA VAL A 82 -23.14 -20.58 -12.26
C VAL A 82 -22.44 -21.87 -12.61
N ILE A 83 -21.11 -21.91 -12.47
CA ILE A 83 -20.27 -23.06 -12.78
C ILE A 83 -19.83 -23.73 -11.48
N HIS A 84 -20.46 -24.88 -11.17
CA HIS A 84 -20.07 -25.71 -10.03
C HIS A 84 -18.97 -26.71 -10.37
N GLY A 85 -18.75 -26.96 -11.66
CA GLY A 85 -17.72 -27.83 -12.19
C GLY A 85 -16.35 -27.19 -12.34
N SER A 86 -15.40 -27.96 -12.89
CA SER A 86 -14.07 -27.45 -13.28
C SER A 86 -14.11 -26.81 -14.68
N ILE A 87 -13.20 -25.87 -14.91
CA ILE A 87 -12.92 -25.32 -16.24
C ILE A 87 -11.54 -25.79 -16.68
N GLU A 88 -11.45 -26.33 -17.89
CA GLU A 88 -10.22 -26.67 -18.58
C GLU A 88 -10.08 -25.78 -19.82
N ALA A 89 -9.22 -24.77 -19.74
CA ALA A 89 -8.99 -23.84 -20.84
C ALA A 89 -7.54 -23.36 -20.85
N LYS A 90 -7.04 -23.03 -22.05
CA LYS A 90 -5.79 -22.27 -22.20
C LYS A 90 -6.00 -20.80 -21.81
N ARG A 91 -4.93 -19.99 -21.85
CA ARG A 91 -4.98 -18.52 -21.76
C ARG A 91 -5.57 -17.92 -23.04
N GLN A 92 -6.87 -18.05 -23.21
CA GLN A 92 -7.65 -17.54 -24.33
C GLN A 92 -9.00 -17.03 -23.83
N GLN A 93 -9.68 -16.20 -24.62
CA GLN A 93 -11.03 -15.76 -24.28
C GLN A 93 -11.98 -16.96 -24.32
N ILE A 94 -12.71 -17.18 -23.22
CA ILE A 94 -13.72 -18.22 -23.08
C ILE A 94 -15.07 -17.65 -22.63
N PHE A 95 -15.09 -16.43 -22.12
CA PHE A 95 -16.29 -15.65 -21.82
C PHE A 95 -16.36 -14.44 -22.75
N ASP A 96 -17.43 -14.38 -23.53
CA ASP A 96 -17.76 -13.21 -24.33
C ASP A 96 -18.83 -12.40 -23.60
N ILE A 97 -18.38 -11.31 -22.98
CA ILE A 97 -19.19 -10.35 -22.24
C ILE A 97 -19.47 -9.08 -23.05
N SER A 98 -19.26 -9.10 -24.38
CA SER A 98 -19.42 -7.91 -25.21
C SER A 98 -20.86 -7.53 -25.53
N SER A 99 -21.84 -8.30 -25.06
CA SER A 99 -23.26 -8.03 -25.32
C SER A 99 -23.72 -6.74 -24.63
N PRO A 100 -24.63 -5.97 -25.25
CA PRO A 100 -25.14 -4.74 -24.65
C PRO A 100 -25.75 -4.99 -23.26
N GLY A 101 -25.32 -4.20 -22.27
CA GLY A 101 -25.84 -4.27 -20.89
C GLY A 101 -25.07 -5.21 -19.97
N VAL A 102 -24.32 -6.19 -20.49
CA VAL A 102 -23.47 -7.09 -19.69
C VAL A 102 -22.32 -6.29 -19.08
N THR A 103 -21.53 -5.63 -19.92
CA THR A 103 -20.49 -4.72 -19.45
C THR A 103 -21.07 -3.34 -19.18
N SER A 104 -20.98 -2.88 -17.94
CA SER A 104 -21.47 -1.55 -17.57
C SER A 104 -20.62 -0.93 -16.48
N TYR A 105 -20.42 0.39 -16.54
CA TYR A 105 -19.76 1.12 -15.46
C TYR A 105 -20.72 1.59 -14.36
N ARG A 106 -22.01 1.21 -14.44
CA ARG A 106 -23.00 1.51 -13.40
C ARG A 106 -22.62 0.81 -12.09
N PHE A 107 -22.81 1.47 -10.95
CA PHE A 107 -22.48 0.89 -9.65
C PHE A 107 -23.48 -0.19 -9.22
N GLU A 108 -24.59 -0.27 -9.95
CA GLU A 108 -25.67 -1.23 -9.84
C GLU A 108 -25.42 -2.48 -10.70
N SER A 109 -24.31 -2.54 -11.45
CA SER A 109 -23.96 -3.71 -12.28
C SER A 109 -23.97 -5.00 -11.44
N VAL A 110 -24.53 -6.06 -12.01
CA VAL A 110 -24.61 -7.39 -11.41
C VAL A 110 -23.61 -8.33 -12.09
N SER A 111 -23.00 -9.24 -11.32
CA SER A 111 -22.17 -10.31 -11.89
C SER A 111 -23.01 -11.27 -12.71
N ASN A 112 -22.50 -11.67 -13.86
CA ASN A 112 -23.13 -12.66 -14.73
C ASN A 112 -22.50 -14.06 -14.57
N ILE A 113 -21.27 -14.18 -14.08
CA ILE A 113 -20.55 -15.46 -14.00
C ILE A 113 -20.11 -15.73 -12.56
N LYS A 114 -20.50 -16.90 -12.04
CA LYS A 114 -20.11 -17.37 -10.71
C LYS A 114 -19.41 -18.72 -10.77
N MET A 115 -18.22 -18.83 -10.19
CA MET A 115 -17.44 -20.06 -10.14
C MET A 115 -17.36 -20.57 -8.69
N THR A 116 -17.84 -21.79 -8.41
CA THR A 116 -17.88 -22.28 -7.02
C THR A 116 -16.79 -23.29 -6.67
N LYS A 117 -16.21 -23.98 -7.66
CA LYS A 117 -15.18 -25.02 -7.43
C LYS A 117 -13.77 -24.52 -7.76
N ASN A 118 -13.53 -24.09 -8.99
CA ASN A 118 -12.27 -23.49 -9.40
C ASN A 118 -12.38 -21.98 -9.26
N LYS A 119 -11.88 -21.39 -8.18
CA LYS A 119 -11.86 -19.94 -7.97
C LYS A 119 -10.56 -19.31 -8.47
N GLN A 120 -10.13 -19.73 -9.66
CA GLN A 120 -8.98 -19.17 -10.36
C GLN A 120 -9.47 -18.42 -11.59
N TYR A 121 -9.01 -17.17 -11.71
CA TYR A 121 -9.47 -16.22 -12.69
C TYR A 121 -8.27 -15.75 -13.48
N PHE A 122 -8.41 -15.76 -14.79
CA PHE A 122 -7.37 -15.38 -15.73
C PHE A 122 -7.94 -14.24 -16.57
N PRO A 123 -7.36 -13.03 -16.57
CA PRO A 123 -7.92 -11.90 -17.32
C PRO A 123 -8.16 -12.23 -18.81
N GLU A 124 -7.34 -13.11 -19.38
CA GLU A 124 -7.45 -13.58 -20.76
C GLU A 124 -8.77 -14.30 -21.03
N TRP A 125 -9.36 -14.96 -20.03
CA TRP A 125 -10.65 -15.66 -20.15
C TRP A 125 -11.80 -14.70 -20.46
N TRP A 126 -11.71 -13.44 -20.04
CA TRP A 126 -12.66 -12.36 -20.36
C TRP A 126 -12.16 -11.45 -21.50
N GLY A 127 -11.00 -11.74 -22.10
CA GLY A 127 -10.47 -11.00 -23.23
C GLY A 127 -9.54 -9.83 -22.87
N VAL A 128 -9.03 -9.76 -21.64
CA VAL A 128 -7.97 -8.81 -21.25
C VAL A 128 -6.62 -9.49 -21.42
N PHE A 129 -5.88 -9.13 -22.48
CA PHE A 129 -4.63 -9.80 -22.84
C PHE A 129 -3.38 -8.95 -22.55
N PRO A 130 -2.25 -9.58 -22.19
CA PRO A 130 -0.99 -8.87 -22.07
C PRO A 130 -0.50 -8.35 -23.43
N ASN A 131 0.22 -7.23 -23.40
CA ASN A 131 0.82 -6.52 -24.53
C ASN A 131 -0.19 -6.05 -25.59
N VAL A 132 -1.47 -5.98 -25.22
CA VAL A 132 -2.55 -5.49 -26.08
C VAL A 132 -3.04 -4.14 -25.55
N VAL A 133 -2.89 -3.11 -26.37
CA VAL A 133 -3.51 -1.79 -26.13
C VAL A 133 -4.82 -1.72 -26.92
N PRO A 134 -5.98 -1.55 -26.26
CA PRO A 134 -7.26 -1.43 -26.95
C PRO A 134 -7.26 -0.34 -28.01
N SER A 135 -7.88 -0.60 -29.16
CA SER A 135 -8.00 0.32 -30.31
C SER A 135 -6.69 0.75 -31.00
N LYS A 136 -5.55 0.14 -30.65
CA LYS A 136 -4.24 0.43 -31.27
C LYS A 136 -3.63 -0.79 -31.95
N ASN A 137 -2.63 -0.55 -32.79
CA ASN A 137 -1.83 -1.60 -33.45
C ASN A 137 -2.68 -2.64 -34.20
N GLY A 138 -3.77 -2.22 -34.85
CA GLY A 138 -4.68 -3.10 -35.58
C GLY A 138 -5.66 -3.89 -34.70
N ASN A 139 -5.64 -3.69 -33.39
CA ASN A 139 -6.61 -4.26 -32.46
C ASN A 139 -7.99 -3.59 -32.64
N LYS A 140 -9.05 -4.39 -32.74
CA LYS A 140 -10.44 -3.95 -33.00
C LYS A 140 -11.30 -3.81 -31.72
N LEU A 141 -10.73 -4.06 -30.54
CA LEU A 141 -11.44 -3.89 -29.29
C LEU A 141 -11.82 -2.42 -29.09
N PRO A 142 -13.03 -2.14 -28.58
CA PRO A 142 -13.43 -0.78 -28.24
C PRO A 142 -12.45 -0.11 -27.28
N LYS A 143 -12.31 1.21 -27.43
CA LYS A 143 -11.74 2.07 -26.39
C LYS A 143 -12.52 1.81 -25.11
N ALA A 144 -11.83 1.47 -24.04
CA ALA A 144 -12.35 1.07 -22.74
C ALA A 144 -12.76 -0.38 -22.49
N SER A 145 -12.62 -1.28 -23.46
CA SER A 145 -12.89 -2.72 -23.28
C SER A 145 -12.15 -3.34 -22.10
N HIS A 146 -10.82 -3.18 -22.01
CA HIS A 146 -10.04 -3.77 -20.92
C HIS A 146 -10.49 -3.31 -19.53
N HIS A 147 -10.81 -2.02 -19.36
CA HIS A 147 -11.33 -1.51 -18.09
C HIS A 147 -12.71 -2.09 -17.75
N GLN A 148 -13.62 -2.15 -18.71
CA GLN A 148 -14.95 -2.72 -18.49
C GLN A 148 -14.86 -4.21 -18.16
N PHE A 149 -14.03 -4.95 -18.89
CA PHE A 149 -13.86 -6.39 -18.69
C PHE A 149 -13.17 -6.68 -17.36
N LEU A 150 -12.17 -5.88 -16.96
CA LEU A 150 -11.54 -6.01 -15.66
C LEU A 150 -12.53 -5.76 -14.52
N LYS A 151 -13.41 -4.77 -14.65
CA LYS A 151 -14.51 -4.58 -13.68
C LYS A 151 -15.41 -5.82 -13.61
N GLU A 152 -15.84 -6.37 -14.74
CA GLU A 152 -16.69 -7.57 -14.76
C GLU A 152 -16.00 -8.78 -14.11
N ILE A 153 -14.70 -8.98 -14.36
CA ILE A 153 -13.90 -10.00 -13.66
C ILE A 153 -13.98 -9.80 -12.13
N MET A 154 -13.82 -8.57 -11.64
CA MET A 154 -13.91 -8.28 -10.20
C MET A 154 -15.30 -8.55 -9.64
N LEU A 155 -16.37 -8.24 -10.39
CA LEU A 155 -17.74 -8.57 -9.99
C LEU A 155 -17.96 -10.10 -9.90
N ASP A 156 -17.44 -10.84 -10.88
CA ASP A 156 -17.54 -12.31 -10.94
C ASP A 156 -16.76 -13.00 -9.80
N ILE A 157 -15.58 -12.50 -9.46
CA ILE A 157 -14.81 -12.97 -8.29
C ILE A 157 -15.59 -12.68 -6.99
N ALA A 158 -16.12 -11.47 -6.83
CA ALA A 158 -16.88 -11.08 -5.65
C ALA A 158 -18.15 -11.95 -5.48
N ALA A 159 -18.92 -12.17 -6.55
CA ALA A 159 -20.13 -13.01 -6.52
C ALA A 159 -19.82 -14.49 -6.23
N SER A 160 -18.60 -14.92 -6.56
CA SER A 160 -18.06 -16.23 -6.22
C SER A 160 -17.58 -16.32 -4.76
N GLY A 161 -17.51 -15.19 -4.04
CA GLY A 161 -17.05 -15.11 -2.66
C GLY A 161 -15.53 -15.13 -2.57
N GLY A 162 -14.84 -14.42 -3.46
CA GLY A 162 -13.38 -14.35 -3.51
C GLY A 162 -12.73 -15.41 -4.40
N GLY A 163 -11.41 -15.35 -4.54
CA GLY A 163 -10.63 -16.22 -5.41
C GLY A 163 -9.23 -15.70 -5.72
N GLU A 164 -8.60 -16.27 -6.74
CA GLU A 164 -7.25 -15.95 -7.17
C GLU A 164 -7.28 -15.37 -8.60
N LEU A 165 -6.98 -14.08 -8.74
CA LEU A 165 -6.78 -13.42 -10.03
C LEU A 165 -5.32 -13.53 -10.46
N ILE A 166 -5.07 -14.24 -11.54
CA ILE A 166 -3.73 -14.66 -11.96
C ILE A 166 -3.41 -14.06 -13.33
N PHE A 167 -2.49 -13.11 -13.32
CA PHE A 167 -1.93 -12.52 -14.52
C PHE A 167 -0.77 -13.38 -15.06
N ASP A 168 -0.68 -13.48 -16.37
CA ASP A 168 0.44 -14.10 -17.08
C ASP A 168 1.59 -13.07 -17.25
N GLU A 169 2.68 -13.49 -17.89
CA GLU A 169 3.78 -12.59 -18.25
C GLU A 169 3.34 -11.58 -19.34
N GLY A 170 3.73 -10.33 -19.15
CA GLY A 170 3.53 -9.22 -20.09
C GLY A 170 2.90 -7.98 -19.46
N VAL A 171 2.62 -6.98 -20.31
CA VAL A 171 2.05 -5.69 -19.91
C VAL A 171 0.54 -5.67 -20.09
N TYR A 172 -0.21 -5.61 -19.00
CA TYR A 172 -1.65 -5.38 -19.02
C TYR A 172 -1.92 -3.88 -18.95
N TYR A 173 -2.48 -3.35 -20.02
CA TYR A 173 -2.92 -1.97 -20.10
C TYR A 173 -4.29 -1.85 -19.43
N ILE A 174 -4.31 -1.18 -18.28
CA ILE A 174 -5.48 -1.02 -17.42
C ILE A 174 -5.73 0.46 -17.15
N ARG A 175 -6.94 0.77 -16.70
CA ARG A 175 -7.22 2.08 -16.08
C ARG A 175 -6.89 2.03 -14.60
N ASP A 176 -7.49 1.07 -13.90
CA ASP A 176 -7.36 0.84 -12.48
C ASP A 176 -7.75 -0.61 -12.15
N LEU A 177 -7.28 -1.11 -11.01
CA LEU A 177 -7.74 -2.34 -10.38
C LEU A 177 -8.33 -2.01 -9.01
N ILE A 178 -9.63 -2.22 -8.84
CA ILE A 178 -10.34 -1.91 -7.59
C ILE A 178 -10.69 -3.21 -6.88
N ILE A 179 -10.27 -3.33 -5.62
CA ILE A 179 -10.57 -4.44 -4.71
C ILE A 179 -11.41 -3.87 -3.57
N ASP A 180 -12.71 -4.17 -3.58
CA ASP A 180 -13.72 -3.65 -2.65
C ASP A 180 -14.57 -4.76 -1.99
N PHE A 181 -14.01 -5.97 -1.92
CA PHE A 181 -14.60 -7.17 -1.32
C PHE A 181 -13.53 -8.08 -0.71
N ASP A 182 -13.98 -9.09 0.06
CA ASP A 182 -13.11 -9.97 0.85
C ASP A 182 -12.50 -11.15 0.07
N ASN A 183 -11.45 -11.74 0.62
CA ASN A 183 -10.91 -13.06 0.26
C ASN A 183 -10.40 -13.15 -1.19
N ILE A 184 -9.54 -12.21 -1.59
CA ILE A 184 -8.93 -12.21 -2.92
C ILE A 184 -7.42 -12.24 -2.84
N GLU A 185 -6.84 -13.07 -3.71
CA GLU A 185 -5.44 -13.01 -4.07
C GLU A 185 -5.29 -12.48 -5.49
N VAL A 186 -4.40 -11.51 -5.69
CA VAL A 186 -3.96 -11.04 -7.00
C VAL A 186 -2.49 -11.39 -7.17
N ARG A 187 -2.14 -12.18 -8.18
CA ARG A 187 -0.75 -12.58 -8.43
C ARG A 187 -0.32 -12.43 -9.89
N GLY A 188 0.94 -12.07 -10.09
CA GLY A 188 1.62 -12.12 -11.38
C GLY A 188 2.67 -13.24 -11.44
N GLN A 189 3.58 -13.12 -12.42
CA GLN A 189 4.70 -14.06 -12.64
C GLN A 189 6.04 -13.54 -12.08
N GLY A 190 6.01 -12.42 -11.35
CA GLY A 190 7.16 -11.77 -10.73
C GLY A 190 7.29 -10.29 -11.13
N ALA A 191 8.06 -9.54 -10.34
CA ALA A 191 8.42 -8.16 -10.65
C ALA A 191 9.04 -8.06 -12.06
N LYS A 192 8.59 -7.05 -12.83
CA LYS A 192 8.98 -6.77 -14.22
C LYS A 192 8.62 -7.83 -15.26
N LYS A 193 7.99 -8.94 -14.85
CA LYS A 193 7.43 -9.95 -15.77
C LYS A 193 5.96 -9.66 -16.04
N THR A 194 5.17 -9.49 -14.99
CA THR A 194 3.78 -9.06 -15.08
C THR A 194 3.71 -7.58 -14.71
N ILE A 195 3.22 -6.74 -15.62
CA ILE A 195 3.13 -5.29 -15.40
C ILE A 195 1.67 -4.86 -15.58
N LEU A 196 1.10 -4.26 -14.54
CA LEU A 196 -0.18 -3.55 -14.59
C LEU A 196 0.13 -2.07 -14.87
N ARG A 197 -0.02 -1.64 -16.12
CA ARG A 197 0.34 -0.31 -16.59
C ARG A 197 -0.91 0.53 -16.84
N PHE A 198 -0.90 1.78 -16.37
CA PHE A 198 -1.94 2.74 -16.74
C PHE A 198 -1.95 3.02 -18.25
N ASP A 199 -3.14 2.99 -18.85
CA ASP A 199 -3.35 3.28 -20.27
C ASP A 199 -3.70 4.76 -20.48
N SER A 200 -2.70 5.64 -20.34
CA SER A 200 -2.88 7.09 -20.50
C SER A 200 -3.36 7.49 -21.89
N GLU A 201 -3.05 6.71 -22.92
CA GLU A 201 -3.47 7.01 -24.29
C GLU A 201 -4.99 6.91 -24.45
N ASN A 202 -5.64 6.00 -23.71
CA ASN A 202 -7.09 5.84 -23.73
C ASN A 202 -7.83 6.58 -22.60
N TYR A 203 -7.17 6.85 -21.46
CA TYR A 203 -7.82 7.46 -20.29
C TYR A 203 -7.30 8.85 -19.89
N GLY A 204 -6.23 9.33 -20.51
CA GLY A 204 -5.66 10.65 -20.27
C GLY A 204 -4.91 10.74 -18.95
N TYR A 205 -5.60 11.17 -17.89
CA TYR A 205 -5.02 11.55 -16.59
C TYR A 205 -5.65 10.74 -15.45
N SER A 206 -5.44 11.19 -14.20
CA SER A 206 -5.89 10.58 -12.94
C SER A 206 -6.97 9.52 -13.07
N THR A 207 -6.70 8.37 -12.46
CA THR A 207 -7.77 7.39 -12.28
C THR A 207 -8.88 8.00 -11.43
N ARG A 208 -10.04 7.36 -11.40
CA ARG A 208 -11.17 7.85 -10.58
C ARG A 208 -10.80 8.02 -9.09
N ARG A 209 -9.74 7.35 -8.65
CA ARG A 209 -9.32 7.25 -7.25
C ARG A 209 -7.92 7.78 -6.97
N GLY A 210 -7.24 8.36 -7.97
CA GLY A 210 -5.87 8.83 -7.81
C GLY A 210 -4.87 7.70 -7.52
N THR A 211 -5.18 6.46 -7.90
CA THR A 211 -4.29 5.29 -7.74
C THR A 211 -4.46 4.29 -8.88
N VAL A 212 -3.42 3.54 -9.23
CA VAL A 212 -3.53 2.44 -10.21
C VAL A 212 -4.23 1.24 -9.60
N VAL A 213 -3.95 0.93 -8.32
CA VAL A 213 -4.61 -0.13 -7.57
C VAL A 213 -5.21 0.43 -6.29
N MET A 214 -6.47 0.12 -6.03
CA MET A 214 -7.18 0.51 -4.81
C MET A 214 -7.69 -0.73 -4.07
N ILE A 215 -7.33 -0.85 -2.79
CA ILE A 215 -7.88 -1.82 -1.84
C ILE A 215 -8.70 -1.01 -0.84
N GLN A 216 -10.01 -0.95 -1.05
CA GLN A 216 -10.90 -0.13 -0.23
C GLN A 216 -12.27 -0.74 0.00
N GLY A 217 -12.59 -0.98 1.27
CA GLY A 217 -13.94 -1.38 1.68
C GLY A 217 -14.96 -0.23 1.61
N PRO A 218 -16.26 -0.55 1.45
CA PRO A 218 -17.34 0.44 1.43
C PRO A 218 -17.32 1.40 2.63
N THR A 219 -17.59 2.69 2.37
CA THR A 219 -17.70 3.74 3.39
C THR A 219 -19.04 4.47 3.30
N LEU A 220 -19.56 4.93 4.45
CA LEU A 220 -20.80 5.71 4.53
C LEU A 220 -20.70 7.09 3.86
N GLU A 221 -19.49 7.57 3.56
CA GLU A 221 -19.32 8.86 2.92
C GLU A 221 -19.61 8.80 1.43
N LYS A 222 -20.63 9.57 1.03
CA LYS A 222 -21.11 9.60 -0.35
C LYS A 222 -20.13 10.29 -1.32
N PHE A 223 -19.42 11.32 -0.87
CA PHE A 223 -18.59 12.17 -1.73
C PHE A 223 -17.23 12.42 -1.10
N TYR A 224 -16.20 12.57 -1.94
CA TYR A 224 -14.94 13.18 -1.53
C TYR A 224 -15.07 14.67 -1.21
N SER A 225 -16.27 15.30 -1.28
CA SER A 225 -16.47 16.76 -1.21
C SER A 225 -15.94 17.45 0.06
N LYS A 226 -15.63 16.69 1.13
CA LYS A 226 -14.93 17.20 2.31
C LYS A 226 -13.40 17.23 2.17
N MET A 227 -12.83 16.53 1.19
CA MET A 227 -11.40 16.44 0.87
C MET A 227 -11.04 17.03 -0.50
N VAL A 228 -11.94 16.98 -1.48
CA VAL A 228 -11.76 17.50 -2.86
C VAL A 228 -13.04 18.27 -3.21
N PRO A 229 -13.00 19.56 -3.59
CA PRO A 229 -14.20 20.41 -3.74
C PRO A 229 -15.25 19.90 -4.75
N ASP A 230 -14.85 18.99 -5.65
CA ASP A 230 -15.72 18.46 -6.69
C ASP A 230 -16.41 17.18 -6.18
N GLY A 231 -17.74 17.20 -6.10
CA GLY A 231 -18.59 16.15 -5.53
C GLY A 231 -18.60 14.81 -6.29
N ILE A 232 -17.44 14.17 -6.42
CA ILE A 232 -17.28 12.84 -7.03
C ILE A 232 -17.77 11.77 -6.05
N PRO A 233 -18.75 10.93 -6.43
CA PRO A 233 -19.22 9.84 -5.58
C PRO A 233 -18.12 8.81 -5.29
N ILE A 234 -17.98 8.46 -4.02
CA ILE A 234 -17.10 7.38 -3.56
C ILE A 234 -17.83 6.06 -3.84
N ALA A 235 -17.45 5.35 -4.90
CA ALA A 235 -17.88 3.97 -5.14
C ALA A 235 -16.78 3.14 -5.83
N GLY A 236 -16.69 1.84 -5.52
CA GLY A 236 -15.72 0.93 -6.09
C GLY A 236 -16.23 0.31 -7.39
N ASN A 237 -16.07 -1.01 -7.52
CA ASN A 237 -16.83 -1.82 -8.47
C ASN A 237 -18.32 -1.78 -8.11
N PHE A 238 -18.62 -1.75 -6.80
CA PHE A 238 -19.96 -1.63 -6.23
C PHE A 238 -20.26 -0.23 -5.70
N SER A 239 -21.55 0.10 -5.62
CA SER A 239 -22.02 1.28 -4.89
C SER A 239 -21.72 1.13 -3.40
N PHE A 240 -21.15 2.18 -2.79
CA PHE A 240 -20.91 2.22 -1.34
C PHE A 240 -22.07 2.87 -0.58
N THR A 241 -23.15 3.24 -1.28
CA THR A 241 -24.27 3.99 -0.70
C THR A 241 -24.81 3.27 0.54
N GLU A 242 -24.84 4.00 1.67
CA GLU A 242 -25.37 3.54 2.97
C GLU A 242 -24.64 2.34 3.59
N LYS A 243 -23.40 2.04 3.16
CA LYS A 243 -22.64 0.88 3.64
C LYS A 243 -21.28 1.27 4.24
N GLN A 244 -21.09 1.01 5.54
CA GLN A 244 -19.74 0.92 6.14
C GLN A 244 -19.36 -0.55 6.25
N GLN A 245 -18.35 -0.98 5.52
CA GLN A 245 -17.79 -2.33 5.67
C GLN A 245 -16.28 -2.30 5.45
N THR A 246 -15.54 -2.78 6.44
CA THR A 246 -14.12 -3.10 6.29
C THR A 246 -13.98 -4.41 5.54
N ILE A 247 -13.16 -4.44 4.50
CA ILE A 247 -12.87 -5.67 3.76
C ILE A 247 -11.68 -6.41 4.35
N GLU A 248 -11.55 -7.71 4.11
CA GLU A 248 -10.49 -8.51 4.71
C GLU A 248 -9.90 -9.62 3.82
N ASN A 249 -8.70 -10.07 4.21
CA ASN A 249 -7.97 -11.19 3.63
C ASN A 249 -7.61 -10.95 2.16
N ILE A 250 -6.79 -9.92 1.94
CA ILE A 250 -6.36 -9.48 0.62
C ILE A 250 -4.87 -9.75 0.45
N ILE A 251 -4.49 -10.44 -0.62
CA ILE A 251 -3.10 -10.73 -0.94
C ILE A 251 -2.80 -10.17 -2.33
N MET A 252 -1.71 -9.42 -2.48
CA MET A 252 -1.20 -8.97 -3.76
C MET A 252 0.28 -9.32 -3.88
N ARG A 253 0.65 -10.09 -4.89
CA ARG A 253 2.04 -10.57 -5.02
C ARG A 253 2.59 -10.64 -6.44
N ASP A 254 3.91 -10.58 -6.52
CA ASP A 254 4.69 -10.97 -7.70
C ASP A 254 4.31 -10.22 -9.00
N LEU A 255 4.21 -8.89 -8.93
CA LEU A 255 3.85 -8.06 -10.10
C LEU A 255 4.46 -6.66 -10.02
N THR A 256 4.37 -5.93 -11.13
CA THR A 256 4.70 -4.51 -11.21
C THR A 256 3.44 -3.68 -11.39
N VAL A 257 3.35 -2.56 -10.69
CA VAL A 257 2.35 -1.51 -10.93
C VAL A 257 3.08 -0.30 -11.50
N GLU A 258 2.64 0.18 -12.65
CA GLU A 258 3.32 1.23 -13.40
C GLU A 258 2.37 2.38 -13.76
N TRP A 259 2.80 3.60 -13.45
CA TRP A 259 2.21 4.83 -13.99
C TRP A 259 3.08 5.31 -15.15
N ASP A 260 2.55 5.38 -16.37
CA ASP A 260 3.38 5.68 -17.53
C ASP A 260 4.03 7.07 -17.46
N ALA A 261 5.22 7.20 -18.04
CA ALA A 261 6.05 8.41 -17.91
C ALA A 261 5.42 9.68 -18.51
N GLU A 262 4.57 9.55 -19.53
CA GLU A 262 3.88 10.71 -20.10
C GLU A 262 2.78 11.19 -19.16
N ALA A 263 2.00 10.27 -18.59
CA ALA A 263 1.00 10.59 -17.57
C ALA A 263 1.63 11.10 -16.28
N ALA A 264 2.80 10.62 -15.86
CA ALA A 264 3.50 11.10 -14.67
C ALA A 264 3.82 12.60 -14.74
N ARG A 265 4.18 13.10 -15.93
CA ARG A 265 4.46 14.52 -16.16
C ARG A 265 3.19 15.38 -16.12
N ALA A 266 2.09 14.85 -16.64
CA ALA A 266 0.81 15.57 -16.71
C ALA A 266 -0.03 15.48 -15.43
N ASP A 267 0.12 14.39 -14.68
CA ASP A 267 -0.51 14.16 -13.38
C ASP A 267 0.49 13.50 -12.40
N PRO A 268 1.30 14.30 -11.72
CA PRO A 268 2.27 13.78 -10.75
C PRO A 268 1.63 13.41 -9.41
N SER A 269 0.31 13.54 -9.22
CA SER A 269 -0.37 13.30 -7.95
C SER A 269 -0.69 11.83 -7.67
N MET A 270 -0.45 10.99 -8.68
CA MET A 270 -0.85 9.59 -8.68
C MET A 270 -0.12 8.71 -7.67
N ASN A 271 -0.87 7.74 -7.16
CA ASN A 271 -0.38 6.71 -6.27
C ASN A 271 -0.31 5.35 -6.98
N GLY A 272 0.57 4.47 -6.52
CA GLY A 272 0.69 3.11 -7.04
C GLY A 272 -0.42 2.21 -6.49
N ILE A 273 -0.31 1.87 -5.20
CA ILE A 273 -1.28 1.05 -4.47
C ILE A 273 -1.78 1.84 -3.27
N ALA A 274 -3.10 1.94 -3.13
CA ALA A 274 -3.74 2.53 -1.94
C ALA A 274 -4.51 1.45 -1.15
N VAL A 275 -4.35 1.45 0.18
CA VAL A 275 -5.03 0.55 1.11
C VAL A 275 -5.74 1.38 2.17
N MET A 276 -7.06 1.22 2.24
CA MET A 276 -7.91 1.97 3.16
C MET A 276 -9.11 1.13 3.58
N ASN A 277 -9.55 1.21 4.83
CA ASN A 277 -10.72 0.47 5.32
C ASN A 277 -10.64 -1.05 4.97
N ALA A 278 -9.47 -1.64 5.22
CA ALA A 278 -9.16 -3.04 4.93
C ALA A 278 -8.32 -3.70 6.03
N LYS A 279 -8.52 -5.01 6.25
CA LYS A 279 -7.78 -5.82 7.23
C LYS A 279 -7.07 -7.00 6.60
N ASN A 280 -5.99 -7.43 7.26
CA ASN A 280 -5.23 -8.62 6.87
C ASN A 280 -4.80 -8.52 5.39
N VAL A 281 -4.06 -7.46 5.09
CA VAL A 281 -3.59 -7.17 3.73
C VAL A 281 -2.10 -7.50 3.65
N LEU A 282 -1.74 -8.37 2.71
CA LEU A 282 -0.34 -8.69 2.39
C LEU A 282 -0.01 -8.19 0.98
N ILE A 283 0.99 -7.32 0.88
CA ILE A 283 1.60 -6.89 -0.38
C ILE A 283 3.02 -7.43 -0.38
N GLU A 284 3.33 -8.40 -1.25
CA GLU A 284 4.60 -9.12 -1.23
C GLU A 284 5.24 -9.23 -2.62
N GLY A 285 6.54 -8.91 -2.76
CA GLY A 285 7.22 -9.06 -4.06
C GLY A 285 6.68 -8.13 -5.15
N VAL A 286 6.04 -7.01 -4.75
CA VAL A 286 5.47 -6.04 -5.67
C VAL A 286 6.47 -4.94 -5.97
N HIS A 287 6.60 -4.57 -7.25
CA HIS A 287 7.44 -3.47 -7.70
C HIS A 287 6.58 -2.30 -8.18
N ILE A 288 6.83 -1.09 -7.69
CA ILE A 288 6.12 0.12 -8.11
C ILE A 288 7.07 1.03 -8.89
N ASP A 289 6.68 1.44 -10.09
CA ASP A 289 7.37 2.49 -10.85
C ASP A 289 6.37 3.59 -11.23
N LEU A 290 6.55 4.78 -10.66
CA LEU A 290 5.66 5.91 -10.87
C LEU A 290 6.25 7.02 -11.74
N HIS A 291 7.46 6.83 -12.27
CA HIS A 291 8.12 7.79 -13.16
C HIS A 291 8.13 9.25 -12.65
N GLY A 292 8.24 9.45 -11.34
CA GLY A 292 8.30 10.74 -10.66
C GLY A 292 6.98 11.24 -10.06
N ALA A 293 5.90 10.44 -10.16
CA ALA A 293 4.64 10.73 -9.47
C ALA A 293 4.74 10.44 -7.95
N ASN A 294 3.62 10.50 -7.25
CA ASN A 294 3.56 10.80 -5.82
C ASN A 294 4.02 9.62 -4.93
N ARG A 295 3.11 8.69 -4.61
CA ARG A 295 3.32 7.72 -3.52
C ARG A 295 3.21 6.29 -4.02
N ALA A 296 4.25 5.49 -3.82
CA ALA A 296 4.24 4.11 -4.26
C ALA A 296 3.19 3.29 -3.51
N PHE A 297 3.22 3.36 -2.18
CA PHE A 297 2.22 2.75 -1.30
C PHE A 297 1.55 3.83 -0.46
N PHE A 298 0.22 3.85 -0.47
CA PHE A 298 -0.61 4.72 0.36
C PHE A 298 -1.38 3.85 1.33
N LEU A 299 -1.20 4.06 2.64
CA LEU A 299 -1.93 3.39 3.70
C LEU A 299 -2.68 4.44 4.51
N GLY A 300 -3.97 4.26 4.77
CA GLY A 300 -4.62 5.18 5.68
C GLY A 300 -6.10 5.01 5.92
N ASN A 301 -6.60 5.92 6.74
CA ASN A 301 -8.02 6.08 7.03
C ASN A 301 -8.43 7.51 6.76
N ALA A 302 -9.53 7.67 6.05
CA ALA A 302 -10.02 8.97 5.61
C ALA A 302 -11.40 9.28 6.19
N PHE A 303 -12.22 8.24 6.35
CA PHE A 303 -13.63 8.36 6.66
C PHE A 303 -13.96 7.83 8.05
N GLU A 304 -15.08 8.28 8.59
CA GLU A 304 -15.55 7.78 9.88
C GLU A 304 -15.88 6.28 9.81
N GLY A 305 -15.40 5.52 10.78
CA GLY A 305 -15.58 4.07 10.84
C GLY A 305 -14.55 3.28 10.05
N ASP A 306 -13.63 3.93 9.32
CA ASP A 306 -12.56 3.25 8.61
C ASP A 306 -11.65 2.48 9.57
N VAL A 307 -11.36 1.24 9.19
CA VAL A 307 -10.39 0.40 9.88
C VAL A 307 -9.37 -0.15 8.89
N THR A 308 -8.11 0.26 9.04
CA THR A 308 -6.98 -0.26 8.29
C THR A 308 -6.01 -0.90 9.27
N GLU A 309 -5.95 -2.23 9.30
CA GLU A 309 -5.24 -2.96 10.34
C GLU A 309 -4.62 -4.27 9.82
N ASN A 310 -3.49 -4.68 10.39
CA ASN A 310 -2.76 -5.89 9.97
C ASN A 310 -2.37 -5.82 8.49
N VAL A 311 -1.69 -4.73 8.11
CA VAL A 311 -1.18 -4.54 6.75
C VAL A 311 0.32 -4.80 6.75
N THR A 312 0.78 -5.68 5.86
CA THR A 312 2.20 -5.96 5.66
C THR A 312 2.59 -5.65 4.22
N ILE A 313 3.60 -4.80 4.04
CA ILE A 313 4.30 -4.58 2.78
C ILE A 313 5.68 -5.21 2.94
N ALA A 314 5.92 -6.32 2.27
CA ALA A 314 7.13 -7.11 2.42
C ALA A 314 7.83 -7.38 1.10
N ASN A 315 9.16 -7.46 1.11
CA ASN A 315 9.97 -7.89 -0.04
C ASN A 315 9.64 -7.14 -1.33
N SER A 316 9.15 -5.91 -1.20
CA SER A 316 8.62 -5.09 -2.28
C SER A 316 9.59 -3.96 -2.58
N SER A 317 9.36 -3.25 -3.67
CA SER A 317 10.24 -2.14 -4.05
C SER A 317 9.49 -1.02 -4.72
N CYS A 318 10.05 0.17 -4.66
CA CYS A 318 9.66 1.25 -5.55
C CYS A 318 10.88 1.98 -6.11
N VAL A 319 10.69 2.47 -7.33
CA VAL A 319 11.62 3.36 -8.02
C VAL A 319 10.83 4.55 -8.54
N ASN A 320 11.54 5.66 -8.76
CA ASN A 320 10.96 6.87 -9.34
C ASN A 320 9.66 7.31 -8.65
N SER A 321 9.57 7.17 -7.33
CA SER A 321 8.45 7.64 -6.54
C SER A 321 8.94 8.74 -5.61
N ARG A 322 8.11 9.75 -5.33
CA ARG A 322 8.48 10.79 -4.36
C ARG A 322 8.42 10.24 -2.95
N THR A 323 7.39 9.46 -2.66
CA THR A 323 7.23 8.81 -1.36
C THR A 323 7.13 7.30 -1.52
N GLY A 324 7.87 6.55 -0.71
CA GLY A 324 7.85 5.10 -0.70
C GLY A 324 6.56 4.59 -0.07
N VAL A 325 6.43 4.80 1.24
CA VAL A 325 5.20 4.47 1.97
C VAL A 325 4.64 5.72 2.63
N PHE A 326 3.43 6.10 2.25
CA PHE A 326 2.69 7.19 2.82
C PHE A 326 1.64 6.66 3.80
N ILE A 327 1.62 7.21 5.00
CA ILE A 327 0.74 6.79 6.10
C ILE A 327 -0.14 7.98 6.47
N LEU A 328 -1.41 7.90 6.10
CA LEU A 328 -2.41 8.90 6.40
C LEU A 328 -3.26 8.49 7.61
N SER A 329 -3.30 9.37 8.61
CA SER A 329 -4.31 9.31 9.66
C SER A 329 -5.24 10.50 9.60
N GLY A 330 -6.41 10.29 8.97
CA GLY A 330 -7.59 11.12 9.11
C GLY A 330 -7.65 12.38 8.26
N TYR A 331 -8.88 12.66 7.81
CA TYR A 331 -9.36 13.98 7.44
C TYR A 331 -10.57 14.33 8.32
N ALA A 332 -10.52 15.43 9.06
CA ALA A 332 -11.74 15.98 9.68
C ALA A 332 -11.77 17.47 9.43
N LYS A 333 -12.82 18.00 8.80
CA LYS A 333 -13.03 19.44 8.66
C LYS A 333 -13.53 20.01 9.99
N ASP A 334 -13.04 21.20 10.32
CA ASP A 334 -13.12 22.02 11.55
C ASP A 334 -14.30 21.86 12.53
N GLU A 335 -15.45 21.35 12.11
CA GLU A 335 -16.67 21.33 12.93
C GLU A 335 -17.10 19.93 13.40
N ASN A 336 -16.47 18.85 12.90
CA ASN A 336 -16.83 17.48 13.26
C ASN A 336 -15.62 16.53 13.25
N PRO A 337 -14.83 16.45 14.34
CA PRO A 337 -13.80 15.44 14.46
C PRO A 337 -14.41 14.04 14.36
N ARG A 338 -13.80 13.18 13.52
CA ARG A 338 -14.22 11.79 13.31
C ARG A 338 -14.09 11.01 14.63
N LYS A 339 -15.15 10.30 15.03
CA LYS A 339 -15.25 9.63 16.33
C LYS A 339 -14.54 8.27 16.39
N LYS A 340 -14.40 7.58 15.27
CA LYS A 340 -13.82 6.23 15.22
C LYS A 340 -13.03 6.01 13.93
N MET A 341 -11.73 5.81 14.05
CA MET A 341 -10.86 5.33 12.98
C MET A 341 -9.76 4.47 13.61
N VAL A 342 -9.34 3.41 12.93
CA VAL A 342 -8.31 2.50 13.48
C VAL A 342 -7.23 2.28 12.42
N LEU A 343 -6.02 2.77 12.67
CA LEU A 343 -4.84 2.52 11.85
C LEU A 343 -3.79 1.85 12.73
N ASN A 344 -3.59 0.54 12.56
CA ASN A 344 -2.83 -0.28 13.52
C ASN A 344 -2.12 -1.48 12.88
N ASN A 345 -1.08 -1.98 13.54
CA ASN A 345 -0.32 -3.16 13.14
C ASN A 345 0.09 -3.12 11.67
N ILE A 346 0.89 -2.10 11.34
CA ILE A 346 1.40 -1.87 9.99
C ILE A 346 2.88 -2.26 9.94
N ASN A 347 3.22 -3.19 9.06
CA ASN A 347 4.56 -3.74 8.92
C ASN A 347 5.12 -3.40 7.53
N ILE A 348 6.28 -2.76 7.50
CA ILE A 348 7.03 -2.40 6.29
C ILE A 348 8.38 -3.12 6.37
N LEU A 349 8.48 -4.26 5.70
CA LEU A 349 9.53 -5.27 5.92
C LEU A 349 10.37 -5.52 4.68
N ASN A 350 11.70 -5.45 4.80
CA ASN A 350 12.65 -5.90 3.76
C ASN A 350 12.39 -5.29 2.37
N ASN A 351 11.94 -4.03 2.31
CA ASN A 351 11.66 -3.36 1.04
C ASN A 351 12.87 -2.57 0.53
N HIS A 352 12.91 -2.34 -0.78
CA HIS A 352 13.88 -1.42 -1.40
C HIS A 352 13.15 -0.18 -1.96
N LEU A 353 13.32 0.95 -1.28
CA LEU A 353 12.62 2.19 -1.56
C LEU A 353 13.61 3.22 -2.12
N GLN A 354 13.57 3.44 -3.43
CA GLN A 354 14.41 4.43 -4.10
C GLN A 354 13.59 5.66 -4.48
N MET A 355 13.83 6.76 -3.77
CA MET A 355 13.07 8.00 -3.95
C MET A 355 13.66 8.88 -5.05
N VAL A 356 12.82 9.73 -5.62
CA VAL A 356 13.25 10.84 -6.50
C VAL A 356 12.65 12.15 -6.02
N PRO A 357 13.39 13.28 -6.14
CA PRO A 357 12.85 14.59 -5.83
C PRO A 357 11.73 14.96 -6.81
N MET A 358 10.95 15.99 -6.45
CA MET A 358 9.97 16.58 -7.35
C MET A 358 10.66 17.03 -8.65
N GLN A 359 10.23 16.47 -9.77
CA GLN A 359 10.65 16.89 -11.11
C GLN A 359 9.87 18.13 -11.55
N ASP A 360 10.37 18.82 -12.59
CA ASP A 360 9.65 19.93 -13.23
C ASP A 360 8.25 19.45 -13.68
N VAL A 361 7.21 20.08 -13.13
CA VAL A 361 5.82 19.76 -13.43
C VAL A 361 5.32 20.67 -14.55
N ASP A 362 4.86 20.11 -15.67
CA ASP A 362 4.13 20.85 -16.70
C ASP A 362 2.67 21.01 -16.24
N VAL A 363 2.38 22.12 -15.55
CA VAL A 363 1.05 22.40 -14.99
C VAL A 363 0.08 22.83 -16.09
N LYS A 364 -0.33 21.89 -16.95
CA LYS A 364 -1.42 22.07 -17.91
C LYS A 364 -2.72 21.38 -17.49
N ASN A 365 -2.68 20.55 -16.44
CA ASN A 365 -3.82 19.81 -15.95
C ASN A 365 -4.60 20.64 -14.92
N GLU A 366 -5.81 21.09 -15.30
CA GLU A 366 -6.70 21.89 -14.44
C GLU A 366 -7.22 21.12 -13.21
N HIS A 367 -7.14 19.79 -13.23
CA HIS A 367 -7.51 18.93 -12.09
C HIS A 367 -6.36 18.69 -11.11
N LEU A 368 -5.14 19.16 -11.43
CA LEU A 368 -4.00 19.02 -10.53
C LEU A 368 -4.12 20.00 -9.36
N VAL A 369 -4.29 19.45 -8.16
CA VAL A 369 -4.24 20.25 -6.93
C VAL A 369 -2.84 20.12 -6.33
N LEU A 370 -1.98 21.10 -6.61
CA LEU A 370 -0.57 21.12 -6.19
C LEU A 370 -0.36 20.85 -4.70
N ARG A 371 -1.31 21.22 -3.84
CA ARG A 371 -1.24 20.99 -2.39
C ARG A 371 -1.16 19.51 -1.97
N TYR A 372 -1.60 18.57 -2.82
CA TYR A 372 -1.55 17.14 -2.51
C TYR A 372 -0.28 16.45 -3.00
N LEU A 373 0.60 17.18 -3.69
CA LEU A 373 1.90 16.66 -4.10
C LEU A 373 2.84 16.65 -2.91
N ASP A 374 3.51 15.53 -2.70
CA ASP A 374 4.56 15.46 -1.69
C ASP A 374 5.74 16.33 -2.15
N GLU A 375 6.02 17.36 -1.36
CA GLU A 375 7.09 18.33 -1.61
C GLU A 375 8.49 17.71 -1.48
N TYR A 376 8.64 16.76 -0.56
CA TYR A 376 9.92 16.14 -0.24
C TYR A 376 9.91 14.65 -0.52
N ALA A 377 11.03 14.18 -1.04
CA ALA A 377 11.28 12.76 -1.24
C ALA A 377 11.31 12.05 0.12
N SER A 378 10.43 11.09 0.38
CA SER A 378 10.30 10.49 1.71
C SER A 378 10.26 8.96 1.64
N GLY A 379 11.14 8.25 2.36
CA GLY A 379 11.10 6.79 2.39
C GLY A 379 9.79 6.29 3.00
N VAL A 380 9.54 6.66 4.26
CA VAL A 380 8.24 6.50 4.92
C VAL A 380 7.76 7.86 5.44
N PHE A 381 6.53 8.25 5.11
CA PHE A 381 5.97 9.53 5.51
C PHE A 381 4.68 9.34 6.30
N PHE A 382 4.72 9.74 7.58
CA PHE A 382 3.56 9.85 8.45
C PHE A 382 2.95 11.25 8.34
N ILE A 383 1.68 11.32 7.92
CA ILE A 383 0.91 12.55 7.95
C ILE A 383 -0.35 12.38 8.82
N GLY A 384 -0.49 13.26 9.81
CA GLY A 384 -1.61 13.28 10.72
C GLY A 384 -2.52 14.48 10.50
N ASN A 385 -3.79 14.22 10.18
CA ASN A 385 -4.91 15.14 10.41
C ASN A 385 -4.74 16.56 9.82
N GLU A 386 -4.23 16.69 8.60
CA GLU A 386 -3.95 17.99 7.94
C GLU A 386 -5.11 18.97 7.98
N TYR A 387 -6.33 18.47 8.02
CA TYR A 387 -7.53 19.26 7.94
C TYR A 387 -8.27 19.41 9.27
N THR A 388 -7.84 18.70 10.32
CA THR A 388 -8.46 18.79 11.65
C THR A 388 -7.82 19.92 12.44
N THR A 389 -8.58 20.99 12.64
CA THR A 389 -8.19 22.13 13.48
C THR A 389 -8.36 21.86 14.96
N SER A 390 -9.28 20.97 15.38
CA SER A 390 -9.37 20.53 16.77
C SER A 390 -9.86 19.10 16.99
N PHE A 391 -9.38 18.47 18.07
CA PHE A 391 -9.84 17.17 18.59
C PHE A 391 -10.89 17.31 19.69
N THR A 392 -11.30 18.54 19.98
CA THR A 392 -12.32 18.84 20.95
C THR A 392 -13.61 19.17 20.21
N HIS A 393 -14.69 18.46 20.53
CA HIS A 393 -16.02 18.76 20.00
C HIS A 393 -16.57 20.07 20.55
N THR A 394 -17.65 20.58 19.93
CA THR A 394 -18.36 21.79 20.38
C THR A 394 -18.93 21.70 21.79
N ASP A 395 -19.13 20.48 22.31
CA ASP A 395 -19.58 20.21 23.69
C ASP A 395 -18.42 20.12 24.71
N GLY A 396 -17.17 20.32 24.27
CA GLY A 396 -15.97 20.24 25.10
C GLY A 396 -15.41 18.82 25.27
N THR A 397 -15.99 17.81 24.63
CA THR A 397 -15.46 16.44 24.69
C THR A 397 -14.20 16.29 23.84
N PHE A 398 -13.14 15.76 24.44
CA PHE A 398 -11.86 15.51 23.78
C PHE A 398 -11.80 14.08 23.21
N ILE A 399 -11.27 13.94 21.98
CA ILE A 399 -10.94 12.65 21.37
C ILE A 399 -9.43 12.48 21.29
N GLU A 400 -8.86 11.65 22.16
CA GLU A 400 -7.53 11.11 21.94
C GLU A 400 -7.57 10.07 20.83
N ARG A 401 -6.71 10.23 19.81
CA ARG A 401 -6.52 9.20 18.79
C ARG A 401 -5.24 8.45 19.08
N GLU A 402 -5.34 7.44 19.93
CA GLU A 402 -4.30 6.43 20.02
C GLU A 402 -4.23 5.69 18.68
N MET A 403 -3.11 5.86 18.01
CA MET A 403 -2.83 5.15 16.79
C MET A 403 -1.95 3.95 17.10
N GLY A 404 -2.08 2.92 16.27
CA GLY A 404 -1.50 1.64 16.57
C GLY A 404 0.01 1.53 16.40
N THR A 405 0.48 0.29 16.36
CA THR A 405 1.89 -0.05 16.21
C THR A 405 2.34 -0.05 14.76
N PHE A 406 3.57 0.41 14.54
CA PHE A 406 4.23 0.42 13.24
C PHE A 406 5.60 -0.22 13.36
N LEU A 407 5.90 -1.16 12.48
CA LEU A 407 7.21 -1.80 12.35
C LEU A 407 7.79 -1.47 10.98
N ILE A 408 8.96 -0.85 10.96
CA ILE A 408 9.75 -0.54 9.78
C ILE A 408 11.06 -1.30 9.94
N GLU A 409 11.19 -2.45 9.29
CA GLU A 409 12.30 -3.37 9.52
C GLU A 409 13.01 -3.85 8.24
N GLY A 410 14.34 -3.87 8.26
CA GLY A 410 15.13 -4.50 7.19
C GLY A 410 15.09 -3.78 5.83
N ASN A 411 14.55 -2.57 5.76
CA ASN A 411 14.37 -1.85 4.49
C ASN A 411 15.67 -1.16 4.05
N ILE A 412 15.85 -1.04 2.73
CA ILE A 412 16.85 -0.18 2.10
C ILE A 412 16.13 1.07 1.60
N ILE A 413 16.49 2.25 2.10
CA ILE A 413 15.87 3.54 1.76
C ILE A 413 16.95 4.44 1.17
N GLU A 414 16.80 4.83 -0.09
CA GLU A 414 17.82 5.56 -0.84
C GLU A 414 17.30 6.87 -1.43
N ASN A 415 18.16 7.89 -1.44
CA ASN A 415 17.97 9.18 -2.12
C ASN A 415 16.73 9.97 -1.65
N ALA A 416 16.29 9.76 -0.41
CA ALA A 416 15.22 10.53 0.19
C ALA A 416 15.71 11.89 0.72
N ASP A 417 14.83 12.87 0.84
CA ASP A 417 15.05 14.00 1.75
C ASP A 417 15.01 13.54 3.19
N PHE A 418 13.97 12.77 3.48
CA PHE A 418 13.68 12.20 4.78
C PHE A 418 13.61 10.69 4.62
N GLY A 419 14.50 9.93 5.28
CA GLY A 419 14.36 8.47 5.29
C GLY A 419 13.03 8.07 5.93
N ILE A 420 12.77 8.60 7.13
CA ILE A 420 11.45 8.60 7.78
C ILE A 420 11.08 10.04 8.08
N ARG A 421 9.88 10.44 7.65
CA ARG A 421 9.31 11.77 7.84
C ARG A 421 8.04 11.68 8.67
N SER A 422 7.82 12.69 9.49
CA SER A 422 6.54 12.89 10.16
C SER A 422 6.21 14.37 10.22
N TRP A 423 4.92 14.73 10.18
CA TRP A 423 4.48 16.13 10.14
C TRP A 423 3.83 16.59 11.45
N TYR A 424 4.41 17.54 12.17
CA TYR A 424 3.98 17.92 13.53
C TYR A 424 2.53 18.44 13.68
N GLY A 425 1.80 18.68 12.58
CA GLY A 425 0.39 19.05 12.61
C GLY A 425 0.14 20.55 12.68
N ASN A 426 -0.87 20.98 13.46
CA ASN A 426 -1.27 22.39 13.63
C ASN A 426 -1.22 22.80 15.11
N ALA A 427 -1.50 24.07 15.42
CA ALA A 427 -1.43 24.68 16.75
C ALA A 427 -2.55 24.25 17.73
N ASP A 428 -2.77 22.94 17.90
CA ASP A 428 -3.72 22.37 18.87
C ASP A 428 -2.96 21.48 19.86
N GLU A 429 -3.17 21.71 21.16
CA GLU A 429 -2.41 21.05 22.23
C GLU A 429 -2.64 19.54 22.32
N HIS A 430 -3.77 19.08 21.77
CA HIS A 430 -4.15 17.69 21.74
C HIS A 430 -3.82 17.00 20.43
N LYS A 431 -3.34 17.73 19.42
CA LYS A 431 -2.91 17.17 18.14
C LYS A 431 -1.49 16.64 18.26
N GLY A 432 -1.34 15.33 18.13
CA GLY A 432 -0.04 14.66 18.16
C GLY A 432 -0.07 13.24 17.67
N TYR A 433 1.13 12.71 17.43
CA TYR A 433 1.34 11.32 17.04
C TYR A 433 1.45 10.43 18.26
N VAL A 434 0.31 9.92 18.71
CA VAL A 434 0.23 8.87 19.73
C VAL A 434 0.47 7.52 19.05
N HIS A 435 1.70 7.32 18.55
CA HIS A 435 2.15 6.11 17.87
C HIS A 435 3.25 5.40 18.65
N ASP A 436 3.26 4.08 18.50
CA ASP A 436 4.40 3.24 18.84
C ASP A 436 5.10 2.81 17.54
N VAL A 437 6.28 3.36 17.27
CA VAL A 437 7.02 3.11 16.02
C VAL A 437 8.35 2.43 16.32
N THR A 438 8.56 1.27 15.71
CA THR A 438 9.82 0.53 15.74
C THR A 438 10.50 0.63 14.38
N ILE A 439 11.72 1.16 14.36
CA ILE A 439 12.58 1.39 13.21
C ILE A 439 13.83 0.53 13.44
N LYS A 440 13.87 -0.64 12.80
CA LYS A 440 14.84 -1.69 13.13
C LYS A 440 15.61 -2.20 11.92
N ASP A 441 16.92 -2.35 12.06
CA ASP A 441 17.77 -3.03 11.06
C ASP A 441 17.62 -2.48 9.62
N ASN A 442 17.27 -1.20 9.45
CA ASN A 442 17.14 -0.56 8.14
C ASN A 442 18.46 0.03 7.68
N TYR A 443 18.58 0.21 6.36
CA TYR A 443 19.72 0.83 5.70
C TYR A 443 19.28 2.11 4.98
N PHE A 444 19.70 3.26 5.49
CA PHE A 444 19.45 4.58 4.90
C PHE A 444 20.68 5.07 4.13
N ARG A 445 20.50 5.44 2.85
CA ARG A 445 21.58 6.00 2.00
C ARG A 445 21.18 7.32 1.39
N ASN A 446 22.15 8.24 1.38
CA ASN A 446 22.07 9.50 0.64
C ASN A 446 20.84 10.35 1.01
N PHE A 447 20.47 10.38 2.29
CA PHE A 447 19.40 11.25 2.74
C PHE A 447 19.87 12.71 2.79
N ARG A 448 19.02 13.66 2.38
CA ARG A 448 19.41 15.09 2.26
C ARG A 448 19.16 15.92 3.51
N LEU A 449 18.10 15.62 4.27
CA LEU A 449 17.66 16.45 5.40
C LEU A 449 17.64 15.69 6.72
N ILE A 450 16.98 14.54 6.83
CA ILE A 450 16.95 13.72 8.06
C ILE A 450 16.94 12.23 7.70
N GLY A 451 17.71 11.41 8.41
CA GLY A 451 17.64 9.95 8.26
C GLY A 451 16.31 9.41 8.81
N ALA A 452 16.14 9.44 10.14
CA ALA A 452 14.91 9.06 10.80
C ALA A 452 14.37 10.19 11.69
N MET A 453 13.21 10.74 11.33
CA MET A 453 12.45 11.66 12.17
C MET A 453 11.45 10.91 13.03
N ALA A 454 11.54 11.07 14.35
CA ALA A 454 10.78 10.31 15.33
C ALA A 454 10.12 11.20 16.39
N PRO A 455 8.99 11.87 16.06
CA PRO A 455 8.23 12.68 17.01
C PRO A 455 7.19 11.87 17.80
N PHE A 456 7.24 10.54 17.69
CA PHE A 456 6.22 9.61 18.18
C PHE A 456 6.29 9.46 19.70
N LYS A 457 5.16 9.13 20.33
CA LYS A 457 5.08 8.83 21.78
C LYS A 457 6.12 7.78 22.20
N THR A 458 6.17 6.64 21.50
CA THR A 458 7.20 5.62 21.68
C THR A 458 7.97 5.42 20.38
N SER A 459 9.30 5.49 20.45
CA SER A 459 10.20 5.24 19.32
C SER A 459 11.30 4.27 19.71
N GLN A 460 11.43 3.17 18.97
CA GLN A 460 12.58 2.27 19.05
C GLN A 460 13.37 2.38 17.75
N ILE A 461 14.60 2.84 17.80
CA ILE A 461 15.49 3.06 16.65
C ILE A 461 16.72 2.18 16.88
N VAL A 462 16.69 0.95 16.36
CA VAL A 462 17.62 -0.12 16.76
C VAL A 462 18.32 -0.74 15.55
N GLY A 463 19.65 -0.88 15.60
CA GLY A 463 20.39 -1.67 14.61
C GLY A 463 20.44 -1.07 13.19
N ASN A 464 20.02 0.19 13.01
CA ASN A 464 19.98 0.80 11.69
C ASN A 464 21.36 1.29 11.23
N VAL A 465 21.56 1.32 9.92
CA VAL A 465 22.74 1.88 9.27
C VAL A 465 22.36 3.14 8.50
N PHE A 466 22.98 4.27 8.81
CA PHE A 466 22.79 5.55 8.13
C PHE A 466 24.07 5.94 7.40
N ILE A 467 24.00 6.15 6.09
CA ILE A 467 25.17 6.54 5.28
C ILE A 467 24.86 7.77 4.45
N VAL A 468 25.73 8.77 4.54
CA VAL A 468 25.69 9.99 3.74
C VAL A 468 27.10 10.48 3.44
N ASP A 469 27.38 10.95 2.22
CA ASP A 469 28.71 11.45 1.88
C ASP A 469 29.03 12.75 2.62
N THR A 470 28.16 13.76 2.47
CA THR A 470 28.27 15.04 3.15
C THR A 470 26.89 15.53 3.52
N PHE A 471 26.77 16.00 4.74
CA PHE A 471 25.51 16.37 5.35
C PHE A 471 25.61 17.76 5.95
N THR A 472 24.88 18.69 5.35
CA THR A 472 24.91 20.12 5.67
C THR A 472 23.69 20.52 6.49
N PRO A 473 23.73 21.70 7.15
CA PRO A 473 22.54 22.24 7.80
C PRO A 473 21.37 22.38 6.82
N ILE A 474 20.17 22.26 7.36
CA ILE A 474 18.94 22.50 6.60
C ILE A 474 18.98 23.95 6.07
N PRO A 475 18.73 24.18 4.77
CA PRO A 475 18.67 25.53 4.22
C PRO A 475 17.64 26.39 4.96
N ALA A 476 17.96 27.67 5.20
CA ALA A 476 17.06 28.59 5.91
C ALA A 476 15.66 28.67 5.27
N SER A 477 15.57 28.55 3.94
CA SER A 477 14.29 28.51 3.22
C SER A 477 13.37 27.37 3.68
N VAL A 478 13.94 26.21 4.01
CA VAL A 478 13.17 25.04 4.50
C VAL A 478 12.80 25.21 5.98
N GLU A 479 13.66 25.85 6.79
CA GLU A 479 13.35 26.17 8.19
C GLU A 479 12.22 27.24 8.29
N ASP A 480 12.26 28.28 7.46
CA ASP A 480 11.30 29.40 7.45
C ASP A 480 9.92 29.00 6.90
N ASP A 481 9.86 28.19 5.83
CA ASP A 481 8.60 27.74 5.23
C ASP A 481 7.73 26.95 6.21
N ARG A 482 8.33 26.32 7.21
CA ARG A 482 7.65 25.38 8.09
C ARG A 482 7.69 25.74 9.57
N GLY A 483 8.62 26.55 10.06
CA GLY A 483 8.73 26.87 11.50
C GLY A 483 8.78 25.62 12.42
N GLU A 484 9.20 24.48 11.87
CA GLU A 484 9.23 23.17 12.54
C GLU A 484 10.54 22.94 13.32
N ASP A 485 11.47 23.90 13.23
CA ASP A 485 12.81 23.88 13.85
C ASP A 485 13.53 22.53 13.67
N TYR A 486 13.45 21.98 12.46
CA TYR A 486 14.18 20.78 12.09
C TYR A 486 15.68 20.99 12.23
N LYS A 487 16.40 19.94 12.60
CA LYS A 487 17.86 19.92 12.58
C LYS A 487 18.33 18.74 11.75
N ALA A 488 19.13 19.04 10.73
CA ALA A 488 19.77 18.03 9.92
C ALA A 488 20.52 17.06 10.85
N SER A 489 20.04 15.82 10.89
CA SER A 489 20.62 14.73 11.69
C SER A 489 20.33 13.37 11.04
N ALA A 490 21.13 12.35 11.37
CA ALA A 490 20.78 10.99 10.99
C ALA A 490 19.57 10.52 11.80
N ILE A 491 19.50 10.86 13.09
CA ILE A 491 18.37 10.57 13.97
C ILE A 491 17.90 11.87 14.63
N PHE A 492 16.63 12.20 14.40
CA PHE A 492 15.94 13.36 14.97
C PHE A 492 14.73 12.92 15.78
N ALA A 493 14.91 12.68 17.08
CA ALA A 493 13.82 12.31 17.99
C ALA A 493 13.36 13.54 18.79
N ALA A 494 12.43 14.31 18.24
CA ALA A 494 12.11 15.63 18.77
C ALA A 494 10.60 15.88 18.85
N LYS A 495 10.19 16.60 19.89
CA LYS A 495 8.87 17.27 19.93
C LYS A 495 8.88 18.55 19.09
N ALA A 496 7.69 18.97 18.69
CA ALA A 496 7.50 20.22 17.96
C ALA A 496 7.78 21.44 18.86
N PRO A 497 8.18 22.60 18.29
CA PRO A 497 8.30 23.85 19.04
C PRO A 497 6.96 24.29 19.66
N PHE A 498 6.92 24.45 20.98
CA PHE A 498 5.73 24.82 21.73
C PHE A 498 5.17 26.18 21.30
N GLY A 499 6.04 27.16 21.02
CA GLY A 499 5.64 28.50 20.59
C GLY A 499 4.79 28.53 19.30
N LYS A 500 4.94 27.51 18.43
CA LYS A 500 4.19 27.39 17.17
C LYS A 500 3.04 26.39 17.25
N TYR A 501 3.30 25.20 17.80
CA TYR A 501 2.35 24.09 17.76
C TYR A 501 1.48 23.99 19.01
N LYS A 502 1.87 24.66 20.11
CA LYS A 502 1.20 24.58 21.42
C LYS A 502 0.91 23.15 21.91
N SER A 503 1.59 22.16 21.33
CA SER A 503 1.39 20.74 21.60
C SER A 503 2.39 20.24 22.63
N ASP A 504 1.88 19.49 23.61
CA ASP A 504 2.73 18.76 24.55
C ASP A 504 3.07 17.35 24.04
N HIS A 505 2.59 16.96 22.85
CA HIS A 505 2.93 15.68 22.26
C HIS A 505 4.39 15.63 21.78
N GLY A 506 4.97 14.45 21.87
CA GLY A 506 6.35 14.21 21.47
C GLY A 506 6.91 12.94 22.10
N PRO A 507 8.23 12.71 21.93
CA PRO A 507 8.89 11.51 22.42
C PRO A 507 8.83 11.38 23.95
N GLU A 508 8.05 10.41 24.44
CA GLU A 508 7.94 10.01 25.85
C GLU A 508 8.90 8.87 26.18
N LYS A 509 9.02 7.90 25.27
CA LYS A 509 9.90 6.74 25.40
C LYS A 509 10.71 6.61 24.13
N VAL A 510 12.01 6.82 24.22
CA VAL A 510 12.92 6.72 23.07
C VAL A 510 14.05 5.76 23.39
N GLN A 511 14.26 4.81 22.50
CA GLN A 511 15.39 3.89 22.54
C GLN A 511 16.17 4.05 21.23
N ILE A 512 17.43 4.46 21.31
CA ILE A 512 18.35 4.61 20.18
C ILE A 512 19.54 3.70 20.46
N GLU A 513 19.57 2.52 19.83
CA GLU A 513 20.53 1.48 20.20
C GLU A 513 21.19 0.79 19.02
N ASN A 514 22.48 0.48 19.15
CA ASN A 514 23.22 -0.34 18.19
C ASN A 514 23.19 0.20 16.74
N ASN A 515 22.98 1.51 16.55
CA ASN A 515 22.96 2.10 15.20
C ASN A 515 24.38 2.45 14.73
N ILE A 516 24.62 2.35 13.43
CA ILE A 516 25.87 2.78 12.78
C ILE A 516 25.56 4.00 11.91
N ILE A 517 26.22 5.13 12.17
CA ILE A 517 26.04 6.38 11.43
C ILE A 517 27.36 6.74 10.75
N GLN A 518 27.38 6.81 9.42
CA GLN A 518 28.57 7.03 8.62
C GLN A 518 28.41 8.26 7.73
N GLY A 519 29.42 9.13 7.71
CA GLY A 519 29.43 10.27 6.80
C GLY A 519 30.17 11.50 7.29
N CYS A 520 30.02 12.60 6.55
CA CYS A 520 30.55 13.90 6.96
C CYS A 520 29.46 14.87 7.43
N PHE A 521 29.41 15.16 8.74
CA PHE A 521 28.39 16.00 9.38
C PHE A 521 28.91 17.43 9.62
N LEU A 522 28.75 18.30 8.63
CA LEU A 522 29.28 19.66 8.67
C LEU A 522 28.38 20.58 9.50
N ARG A 523 28.82 20.93 10.71
CA ARG A 523 28.08 21.82 11.65
C ARG A 523 26.72 21.25 12.08
N THR A 524 26.54 19.94 11.94
CA THR A 524 25.33 19.20 12.30
C THR A 524 25.72 18.08 13.27
N SER A 525 24.79 17.65 14.11
CA SER A 525 25.00 16.53 15.03
C SER A 525 24.30 15.29 14.49
N PRO A 526 24.97 14.13 14.45
CA PRO A 526 24.37 12.86 14.01
C PRO A 526 23.08 12.49 14.73
N ILE A 527 23.04 12.67 16.06
CA ILE A 527 21.89 12.33 16.90
C ILE A 527 21.42 13.58 17.64
N VAL A 528 20.14 13.90 17.49
CA VAL A 528 19.50 15.04 18.16
C VAL A 528 18.21 14.57 18.83
N VAL A 529 18.07 14.86 20.13
CA VAL A 529 16.90 14.49 20.93
C VAL A 529 16.32 15.71 21.64
N ARG A 530 14.99 15.89 21.51
CA ARG A 530 14.21 16.92 22.20
C ARG A 530 12.99 16.27 22.85
N PRO A 531 13.15 15.75 24.09
CA PRO A 531 12.14 14.93 24.73
C PRO A 531 10.90 15.71 25.15
N LYS A 532 9.80 15.00 25.38
CA LYS A 532 8.66 15.49 26.16
C LYS A 532 9.03 15.61 27.65
N GLU A 533 8.24 16.37 28.40
CA GLU A 533 8.33 16.43 29.86
C GLU A 533 8.28 15.03 30.48
N LYS A 534 9.24 14.73 31.36
CA LYS A 534 9.43 13.44 32.06
C LYS A 534 9.65 12.25 31.14
N ALA A 535 10.14 12.47 29.92
CA ALA A 535 10.45 11.37 29.02
C ALA A 535 11.58 10.48 29.57
N ASN A 536 11.57 9.22 29.12
CA ASN A 536 12.62 8.25 29.35
C ASN A 536 13.35 7.98 28.03
N ILE A 537 14.64 8.33 28.00
CA ILE A 537 15.47 8.25 26.81
C ILE A 537 16.64 7.30 27.07
N THR A 538 16.85 6.33 26.19
CA THR A 538 17.98 5.41 26.20
C THR A 538 18.77 5.57 24.91
N ILE A 539 20.08 5.80 25.02
CA ILE A 539 20.99 5.95 23.87
C ILE A 539 22.23 5.09 24.12
N HIS A 540 22.25 3.85 23.62
CA HIS A 540 23.31 2.88 23.93
C HIS A 540 24.00 2.29 22.69
N ASN A 541 25.30 2.01 22.80
CA ASN A 541 26.05 1.22 21.81
C ASN A 541 25.97 1.76 20.36
N ASN A 542 25.73 3.05 20.15
CA ASN A 542 25.73 3.63 18.81
C ASN A 542 27.16 3.94 18.37
N GLN A 543 27.44 3.79 17.08
CA GLN A 543 28.74 4.07 16.48
C GLN A 543 28.62 5.16 15.42
N VAL A 544 29.39 6.23 15.56
CA VAL A 544 29.54 7.27 14.55
C VAL A 544 30.89 7.12 13.84
N VAL A 545 30.87 6.99 12.52
CA VAL A 545 32.08 6.82 11.69
C VAL A 545 32.21 7.99 10.73
N TYR A 546 33.15 8.89 11.01
CA TYR A 546 33.43 10.05 10.18
C TYR A 546 34.32 9.70 8.99
N SER A 547 34.01 10.29 7.83
CA SER A 547 34.91 10.27 6.68
C SER A 547 36.22 10.98 7.02
N ASN A 548 37.35 10.48 6.52
CA ASN A 548 38.71 10.94 6.88
C ASN A 548 38.93 12.44 6.67
N ASP A 549 38.30 13.01 5.65
CA ASP A 549 38.45 14.43 5.28
C ASP A 549 37.40 15.33 5.96
N CYS A 550 36.58 14.78 6.86
CA CYS A 550 35.50 15.51 7.48
C CYS A 550 35.96 16.33 8.69
N LYS A 551 35.44 17.56 8.80
CA LYS A 551 35.49 18.29 10.06
C LYS A 551 34.46 17.70 11.03
N VAL A 552 34.94 16.95 12.01
CA VAL A 552 34.14 16.39 13.09
C VAL A 552 33.30 17.49 13.76
N PRO A 553 31.99 17.27 13.99
CA PRO A 553 31.15 18.25 14.67
C PRO A 553 31.59 18.45 16.12
N LYS A 554 31.08 19.51 16.74
CA LYS A 554 31.40 19.80 18.15
C LYS A 554 30.88 18.73 19.10
N TYR A 555 29.72 18.15 18.76
CA TYR A 555 29.02 17.15 19.57
C TYR A 555 28.38 16.11 18.65
N ASP A 556 28.53 14.84 19.00
CA ASP A 556 27.98 13.70 18.27
C ASP A 556 26.50 13.48 18.64
N ILE A 557 26.20 13.67 19.93
CA ILE A 557 24.85 13.55 20.51
C ILE A 557 24.47 14.88 21.17
N VAL A 558 23.29 15.41 20.81
CA VAL A 558 22.72 16.62 21.43
C VAL A 558 21.37 16.30 22.05
N ILE A 559 21.21 16.63 23.33
CA ILE A 559 19.95 16.54 24.05
C ILE A 559 19.59 17.92 24.57
N THR A 560 18.39 18.40 24.23
CA THR A 560 17.94 19.73 24.60
C THR A 560 16.64 19.67 25.37
N THR A 561 16.64 20.26 26.58
CA THR A 561 15.44 20.55 27.36
C THR A 561 15.29 22.07 27.49
N ASP A 562 14.20 22.62 26.95
CA ASP A 562 13.89 24.04 27.04
C ASP A 562 12.40 24.23 27.37
N ILE A 563 12.11 24.78 28.55
CA ILE A 563 10.75 25.05 29.00
C ILE A 563 10.04 26.08 28.11
N TYR A 564 10.76 27.05 27.55
CA TYR A 564 10.16 28.14 26.77
C TYR A 564 9.88 27.70 25.34
N ASN A 565 10.85 27.04 24.71
CA ASN A 565 10.73 26.63 23.31
C ASN A 565 10.03 25.29 23.15
N TYR A 566 10.19 24.37 24.11
CA TYR A 566 9.63 23.02 24.01
C TYR A 566 8.82 22.60 25.23
N GLY A 567 8.61 23.41 26.27
CA GLY A 567 7.76 23.01 27.41
C GLY A 567 8.36 21.89 28.28
N THR A 568 9.62 21.52 28.06
CA THR A 568 10.27 20.41 28.74
C THR A 568 11.23 20.93 29.81
N GLN A 569 10.93 20.61 31.06
CA GLN A 569 11.72 20.89 32.24
C GLN A 569 12.60 19.70 32.58
N GLU A 570 12.01 18.51 32.70
CA GLU A 570 12.67 17.31 33.21
C GLU A 570 12.67 16.15 32.21
N ALA A 571 13.76 15.38 32.17
CA ALA A 571 13.83 14.12 31.42
C ALA A 571 14.84 13.16 32.07
N THR A 572 14.58 11.86 31.98
CA THR A 572 15.52 10.82 32.41
C THR A 572 16.25 10.29 31.19
N VAL A 573 17.59 10.35 31.23
CA VAL A 573 18.43 9.95 30.09
C VAL A 573 19.47 8.94 30.56
N ASN A 574 19.46 7.78 29.92
CA ASN A 574 20.44 6.71 30.10
C ASN A 574 21.33 6.63 28.84
N ILE A 575 22.63 6.89 29.00
CA ILE A 575 23.61 6.94 27.91
C ILE A 575 24.78 6.03 28.29
N LYS A 576 25.19 5.16 27.38
CA LYS A 576 26.26 4.19 27.63
C LYS A 576 26.91 3.71 26.33
N ASN A 577 28.22 3.50 26.34
CA ASN A 577 28.98 2.82 25.27
C ASN A 577 28.78 3.40 23.85
N ASN A 578 28.48 4.69 23.72
CA ASN A 578 28.43 5.31 22.39
C ASN A 578 29.84 5.67 21.96
N SER A 579 30.18 5.38 20.71
CA SER A 579 31.53 5.53 20.19
C SER A 579 31.57 6.35 18.91
N ARG A 580 32.72 6.96 18.66
CA ARG A 580 33.04 7.67 17.43
C ARG A 580 34.37 7.19 16.88
N GLY A 581 34.55 7.24 15.55
CA GLY A 581 35.82 6.91 14.92
C GLY A 581 35.89 7.41 13.47
N SER A 582 36.98 7.10 12.79
CA SER A 582 37.13 7.22 11.33
C SER A 582 37.95 6.04 10.81
N ALA A 583 38.13 5.91 9.49
CA ALA A 583 38.91 4.80 8.93
C ALA A 583 40.40 4.84 9.33
N ILE A 584 40.89 5.96 9.84
CA ILE A 584 42.30 6.19 10.21
C ILE A 584 42.52 6.64 11.66
N GLN A 585 41.45 6.92 12.43
CA GLN A 585 41.56 7.32 13.84
C GLN A 585 41.03 6.22 14.77
N PRO A 586 41.61 6.07 15.97
CA PRO A 586 41.13 5.13 16.97
C PRO A 586 39.67 5.42 17.36
N ILE A 587 38.97 4.37 17.77
CA ILE A 587 37.60 4.49 18.30
C ILE A 587 37.68 5.16 19.67
N GLU A 588 36.94 6.26 19.84
CA GLU A 588 36.81 7.03 21.07
C GLU A 588 35.36 7.05 21.55
N GLU A 589 35.12 7.57 22.75
CA GLU A 589 33.77 7.83 23.25
C GLU A 589 33.11 8.97 22.46
N ALA A 590 31.82 8.82 22.16
CA ALA A 590 31.03 9.85 21.50
C ALA A 590 30.83 11.07 22.41
N THR A 591 31.02 12.26 21.86
CA THR A 591 30.81 13.54 22.55
C THR A 591 29.34 13.86 22.72
N LEU A 592 28.99 14.29 23.92
CA LEU A 592 27.63 14.62 24.33
C LEU A 592 27.49 16.10 24.69
N HIS A 593 26.41 16.73 24.23
CA HIS A 593 25.96 18.01 24.74
C HIS A 593 24.56 17.92 25.32
N ILE A 594 24.44 18.38 26.56
CA ILE A 594 23.16 18.53 27.25
C ILE A 594 22.90 20.03 27.41
N ASP A 595 21.95 20.54 26.65
CA ASP A 595 21.45 21.91 26.81
C ASP A 595 20.27 21.89 27.78
N ALA A 596 20.59 22.10 29.06
CA ALA A 596 19.61 22.25 30.14
C ALA A 596 19.71 23.66 30.72
N ARG A 597 18.75 24.53 30.37
CA ARG A 597 18.76 25.95 30.79
C ARG A 597 18.55 26.18 32.30
N ARG A 598 18.34 25.12 33.12
CA ARG A 598 18.39 25.16 34.60
C ARG A 598 19.10 23.93 35.19
N LYS A 599 20.01 24.18 36.15
CA LYS A 599 21.09 23.30 36.64
C LYS A 599 20.72 21.96 37.34
N LYS A 600 19.49 21.43 37.26
CA LYS A 600 19.05 20.25 38.07
C LYS A 600 17.96 19.33 37.47
N HIS A 601 17.79 19.21 36.15
CA HIS A 601 16.57 18.58 35.61
C HIS A 601 16.74 17.45 34.58
N ILE A 602 17.97 17.10 34.22
CA ILE A 602 18.25 15.84 33.52
C ILE A 602 18.96 14.90 34.47
N THR A 603 18.32 13.78 34.80
CA THR A 603 18.97 12.70 35.54
C THR A 603 19.76 11.88 34.53
N LEU A 604 21.07 12.12 34.48
CA LEU A 604 22.00 11.26 33.75
C LEU A 604 22.30 10.05 34.60
N LEU A 605 21.83 8.89 34.14
CA LEU A 605 22.25 7.61 34.69
C LEU A 605 23.47 7.15 33.91
N ASP A 606 24.62 7.75 34.23
CA ASP A 606 25.91 7.24 33.75
C ASP A 606 26.24 6.00 34.58
N THR A 607 26.12 4.83 33.96
CA THR A 607 26.53 3.58 34.59
C THR A 607 27.87 3.21 33.99
N GLN A 608 28.93 3.48 34.75
CA GLN A 608 30.31 3.09 34.45
C GLN A 608 30.44 1.69 33.83
#